data_AF-A0A942QN53-F1
#
_entry.id   AF-A0A942QN53-F1
#
_cell.length_a   1.000
_cell.length_b   1.000
_cell.length_c   1.000
_cell.angle_alpha   90.00
_cell.angle_beta   90.00
_cell.angle_gamma   90.00
#
_symmetry.space_group_name_H-M   'P 1'
#
loop_
_entity.id
_entity.type
_entity.pdbx_description
1 polymer ?
#
loop_
_entity_poly.entity_id
_entity_poly.type
_entity_poly.pdbx_seq_one_letter_code
_entity_poly.pdbx_strand_id
1 'polypeptide(L)'
;MPADYNINVTLEKALNNLAGKDLDLLLFNAGAEQVGVDSIKLRFLGQNYFIKNPSFETKHENGLDVNPVVRILLLHYLAHASGVPLHNRWISFKELPGGNIYNGPFTQRAIYPFIRFFGTRPEEFRFAAEKLGGMRGQGGDMSMIIPVFPNIPINYILWLGNEEFPSSAAILFDASAAYYLPTEDYAVICGIISKELNKQSQHYKK
;
A
#
# COMPACT_ATOMS: atom_id res chain seq x y z
N MET A 1 -1.32 -15.23 -8.80
CA MET A 1 -2.37 -14.18 -8.77
C MET A 1 -3.68 -14.85 -8.34
N PRO A 2 -4.66 -14.17 -7.72
CA PRO A 2 -5.99 -14.77 -7.56
C PRO A 2 -6.51 -15.18 -8.94
N ALA A 3 -7.21 -16.31 -9.01
CA ALA A 3 -7.57 -16.94 -10.28
C ALA A 3 -8.53 -16.11 -11.16
N ASP A 4 -9.17 -15.06 -10.62
CA ASP A 4 -10.21 -14.28 -11.32
C ASP A 4 -10.01 -12.75 -11.25
N TYR A 5 -8.77 -12.26 -11.32
CA TYR A 5 -8.55 -10.81 -11.40
C TYR A 5 -8.77 -10.31 -12.84
N ASN A 6 -10.02 -10.12 -13.23
CA ASN A 6 -10.35 -9.48 -14.50
C ASN A 6 -10.04 -7.97 -14.39
N ILE A 7 -8.82 -7.60 -14.78
CA ILE A 7 -8.28 -6.23 -14.73
C ILE A 7 -9.25 -5.24 -15.38
N ASN A 8 -9.81 -5.59 -16.53
CA ASN A 8 -10.68 -4.69 -17.29
C ASN A 8 -12.00 -4.44 -16.55
N VAL A 9 -12.66 -5.50 -16.04
CA VAL A 9 -13.91 -5.37 -15.27
C VAL A 9 -13.68 -4.61 -13.96
N THR A 10 -12.54 -4.83 -13.31
CA THR A 10 -12.19 -4.14 -12.06
C THR A 10 -11.96 -2.66 -12.31
N LEU A 11 -11.22 -2.33 -13.37
CA LEU A 11 -10.98 -0.96 -13.79
C LEU A 11 -12.27 -0.24 -14.17
N GLU A 12 -13.16 -0.89 -14.93
CA GLU A 12 -14.45 -0.32 -15.33
C GLU A 12 -15.32 0.02 -14.11
N LYS A 13 -15.40 -0.88 -13.12
CA LYS A 13 -16.09 -0.61 -11.86
C LYS A 13 -15.51 0.58 -11.11
N ALA A 14 -14.17 0.70 -11.04
CA ALA A 14 -13.51 1.82 -10.41
C ALA A 14 -13.87 3.16 -11.08
N LEU A 15 -13.87 3.19 -12.41
CA LEU A 15 -14.22 4.36 -13.21
C LEU A 15 -15.69 4.75 -13.00
N ASN A 16 -16.60 3.77 -13.01
CA ASN A 16 -18.03 4.03 -12.75
C ASN A 16 -18.28 4.60 -11.35
N ASN A 17 -17.51 4.16 -10.34
CA ASN A 17 -17.60 4.70 -8.98
C ASN A 17 -17.05 6.13 -8.85
N LEU A 18 -16.21 6.58 -9.78
CA LEU A 18 -15.64 7.92 -9.81
C LEU A 18 -16.46 8.90 -10.66
N ALA A 19 -17.16 8.39 -11.67
CA ALA A 19 -17.96 9.19 -12.58
C ALA A 19 -19.01 10.02 -11.82
N GLY A 20 -19.00 11.34 -12.04
CA GLY A 20 -19.96 12.26 -11.43
C GLY A 20 -19.66 12.64 -9.97
N LYS A 21 -18.54 12.18 -9.39
CA LYS A 21 -18.12 12.63 -8.06
C LYS A 21 -17.56 14.06 -8.10
N ASP A 22 -17.80 14.78 -7.01
CA ASP A 22 -17.27 16.12 -6.78
C ASP A 22 -15.75 16.08 -6.62
N LEU A 23 -15.04 16.90 -7.41
CA LEU A 23 -13.58 16.90 -7.44
C LEU A 23 -12.97 17.35 -6.11
N ASP A 24 -13.53 18.39 -5.48
CA ASP A 24 -13.01 18.93 -4.23
C ASP A 24 -13.15 17.90 -3.11
N LEU A 25 -14.27 17.18 -3.08
CA LEU A 25 -14.48 16.07 -2.13
C LEU A 25 -13.50 14.92 -2.38
N LEU A 26 -13.25 14.54 -3.64
CA LEU A 26 -12.26 13.51 -3.97
C LEU A 26 -10.86 13.90 -3.49
N LEU A 27 -10.44 15.14 -3.76
CA LEU A 27 -9.14 15.67 -3.35
C LEU A 27 -9.00 15.65 -1.83
N PHE A 28 -10.00 16.19 -1.13
CA PHE A 28 -10.02 16.25 0.32
C PHE A 28 -9.96 14.84 0.94
N ASN A 29 -10.85 13.94 0.54
CA ASN A 29 -10.95 12.61 1.14
C ASN A 29 -9.69 11.77 0.89
N ALA A 30 -9.11 11.86 -0.30
CA ALA A 30 -7.91 11.11 -0.68
C ALA A 30 -6.63 11.72 -0.13
N GLY A 31 -6.65 12.98 0.35
CA GLY A 31 -5.42 13.73 0.62
C GLY A 31 -4.61 13.95 -0.66
N ALA A 32 -5.30 14.16 -1.79
CA ALA A 32 -4.70 14.40 -3.09
C ALA A 32 -4.64 15.91 -3.39
N GLU A 33 -3.79 16.30 -4.32
CA GLU A 33 -3.59 17.70 -4.71
C GLU A 33 -4.12 17.93 -6.13
N GLN A 34 -4.76 19.08 -6.39
CA GLN A 34 -5.04 19.48 -7.76
C GLN A 34 -3.79 20.07 -8.41
N VAL A 35 -3.52 19.69 -9.66
CA VAL A 35 -2.45 20.25 -10.48
C VAL A 35 -3.03 20.76 -11.79
N GLY A 36 -3.04 22.08 -11.96
CA GLY A 36 -3.71 22.71 -13.09
C GLY A 36 -5.23 22.53 -13.04
N VAL A 37 -5.87 22.52 -14.21
CA VAL A 37 -7.34 22.54 -14.30
C VAL A 37 -7.94 21.13 -14.27
N ASP A 38 -7.21 20.12 -14.75
CA ASP A 38 -7.77 18.81 -15.10
C ASP A 38 -6.95 17.62 -14.57
N SER A 39 -6.08 17.82 -13.58
CA SER A 39 -5.21 16.77 -13.07
C SER A 39 -5.20 16.68 -11.54
N ILE A 40 -5.25 15.46 -11.05
CA ILE A 40 -5.14 15.09 -9.64
C ILE A 40 -3.75 14.47 -9.44
N LYS A 41 -2.97 15.01 -8.52
CA LYS A 41 -1.71 14.43 -8.08
C LYS A 41 -1.97 13.59 -6.83
N LEU A 42 -1.64 12.30 -6.92
CA LEU A 42 -1.80 11.33 -5.84
C LEU A 42 -0.48 10.60 -5.60
N ARG A 43 -0.10 10.47 -4.34
CA ARG A 43 1.10 9.74 -3.93
C ARG A 43 0.80 8.27 -3.70
N PHE A 44 1.65 7.40 -4.24
CA PHE A 44 1.65 5.96 -3.96
C PHE A 44 3.08 5.45 -3.78
N LEU A 45 3.39 4.88 -2.61
CA LEU A 45 4.70 4.33 -2.23
C LEU A 45 5.88 5.27 -2.54
N GLY A 46 5.76 6.52 -2.07
CA GLY A 46 6.80 7.54 -2.22
C GLY A 46 6.92 8.18 -3.60
N GLN A 47 6.16 7.72 -4.60
CA GLN A 47 6.14 8.25 -5.97
C GLN A 47 4.86 9.03 -6.24
N ASN A 48 4.93 10.03 -7.11
CA ASN A 48 3.74 10.80 -7.51
C ASN A 48 3.15 10.26 -8.82
N TYR A 49 1.83 10.29 -8.90
CA TYR A 49 1.04 9.92 -10.06
C TYR A 49 0.08 11.05 -10.40
N PHE A 50 -0.15 11.26 -11.70
CA PHE A 50 -1.06 12.25 -12.22
C PHE A 50 -2.26 11.53 -12.86
N ILE A 51 -3.46 11.85 -12.38
CA ILE A 51 -4.72 11.28 -12.82
C ILE A 51 -5.54 12.39 -13.46
N LYS A 52 -5.84 12.27 -14.74
CA LYS A 52 -6.70 13.23 -15.45
C LYS A 52 -8.13 13.16 -14.93
N ASN A 53 -8.81 14.29 -14.86
CA ASN A 53 -10.23 14.39 -14.54
C ASN A 53 -10.95 15.11 -15.69
N PRO A 54 -12.00 14.53 -16.30
CA PRO A 54 -12.78 13.36 -15.85
C PRO A 54 -12.37 12.00 -16.47
N SER A 55 -11.32 11.93 -17.30
CA SER A 55 -10.99 10.67 -18.01
C SER A 55 -10.33 9.59 -17.14
N PHE A 56 -9.77 9.95 -15.99
CA PHE A 56 -9.01 9.08 -15.09
C PHE A 56 -7.88 8.32 -15.78
N GLU A 57 -7.32 8.91 -16.85
CA GLU A 57 -6.05 8.48 -17.41
C GLU A 57 -4.94 8.75 -16.41
N THR A 58 -4.09 7.75 -16.16
CA THR A 58 -3.09 7.80 -15.10
C THR A 58 -1.68 7.71 -15.69
N LYS A 59 -0.82 8.63 -15.31
CA LYS A 59 0.61 8.65 -15.66
C LYS A 59 1.47 8.71 -14.40
N HIS A 60 2.64 8.09 -14.47
CA HIS A 60 3.67 8.27 -13.45
C HIS A 60 4.32 9.66 -13.60
N GLU A 61 4.90 10.22 -12.54
CA GLU A 61 5.52 11.55 -12.59
C GLU A 61 6.67 11.71 -13.60
N ASN A 62 7.30 10.60 -13.98
CA ASN A 62 8.34 10.56 -15.02
C ASN A 62 7.76 10.46 -16.45
N GLY A 63 6.44 10.55 -16.62
CA GLY A 63 5.74 10.48 -17.91
C GLY A 63 5.47 9.07 -18.43
N LEU A 64 5.95 8.02 -17.77
CA LEU A 64 5.74 6.63 -18.20
C LEU A 64 4.33 6.14 -17.90
N ASP A 65 3.94 5.08 -18.63
CA ASP A 65 2.71 4.35 -18.36
C ASP A 65 2.76 3.64 -17.01
N VAL A 66 1.60 3.61 -16.34
CA VAL A 66 1.46 3.01 -15.02
C VAL A 66 1.13 1.53 -15.17
N ASN A 67 1.75 0.69 -14.35
CA ASN A 67 1.39 -0.71 -14.24
C ASN A 67 -0.13 -0.85 -14.01
N PRO A 68 -0.86 -1.69 -14.75
CA PRO A 68 -2.31 -1.79 -14.64
C PRO A 68 -2.83 -2.07 -13.23
N VAL A 69 -2.10 -2.86 -12.44
CA VAL A 69 -2.45 -3.15 -11.04
C VAL A 69 -2.31 -1.89 -10.17
N VAL A 70 -1.22 -1.15 -10.32
CA VAL A 70 -1.01 0.13 -9.60
C VAL A 70 -2.08 1.15 -10.01
N ARG A 71 -2.42 1.20 -11.30
CA ARG A 71 -3.50 2.07 -11.79
C ARG A 71 -4.83 1.75 -11.11
N ILE A 72 -5.19 0.47 -10.99
CA ILE A 72 -6.42 0.06 -10.29
C ILE A 72 -6.38 0.50 -8.82
N LEU A 73 -5.25 0.27 -8.11
CA LEU A 73 -5.12 0.67 -6.71
C LEU A 73 -5.25 2.19 -6.51
N LEU A 74 -4.66 3.00 -7.40
CA LEU A 74 -4.81 4.46 -7.37
C LEU A 74 -6.28 4.88 -7.51
N LEU A 75 -7.00 4.27 -8.47
CA LEU A 75 -8.41 4.60 -8.72
C LEU A 75 -9.33 4.08 -7.64
N HIS A 76 -9.10 2.87 -7.10
CA HIS A 76 -9.83 2.37 -5.94
C HIS A 76 -9.64 3.28 -4.74
N TYR A 77 -8.40 3.68 -4.44
CA TYR A 77 -8.15 4.59 -3.33
C TYR A 77 -8.90 5.91 -3.52
N LEU A 78 -8.80 6.52 -4.70
CA LEU A 78 -9.52 7.76 -5.00
C LEU A 78 -11.05 7.58 -4.88
N ALA A 79 -11.59 6.43 -5.29
CA ALA A 79 -13.02 6.14 -5.25
C ALA A 79 -13.55 5.85 -3.84
N HIS A 80 -12.73 5.22 -2.99
CA HIS A 80 -13.15 4.70 -1.68
C HIS A 80 -12.72 5.58 -0.51
N ALA A 81 -11.71 6.41 -0.68
CA ALA A 81 -11.27 7.34 0.35
C ALA A 81 -12.44 8.18 0.87
N SER A 82 -12.60 8.19 2.19
CA SER A 82 -13.71 8.86 2.88
C SER A 82 -13.28 10.08 3.69
N GLY A 83 -11.97 10.34 3.80
CA GLY A 83 -11.44 11.47 4.56
C GLY A 83 -11.47 11.30 6.08
N VAL A 84 -11.82 10.11 6.61
CA VAL A 84 -11.78 9.86 8.05
C VAL A 84 -10.34 9.97 8.58
N PRO A 85 -10.10 10.62 9.73
CA PRO A 85 -8.75 10.70 10.28
C PRO A 85 -8.22 9.30 10.61
N LEU A 86 -6.88 9.16 10.61
CA LEU A 86 -6.24 7.96 11.13
C LEU A 86 -6.72 7.69 12.56
N HIS A 87 -7.06 6.45 12.84
CA HIS A 87 -7.51 6.02 14.16
C HIS A 87 -6.32 5.81 15.12
N ASN A 88 -5.09 5.81 14.61
CA ASN A 88 -3.83 5.64 15.33
C ASN A 88 -3.82 4.36 16.17
N ARG A 89 -4.42 3.30 15.63
CA ARG A 89 -4.53 2.00 16.28
C ARG A 89 -4.22 0.91 15.26
N TRP A 90 -3.18 0.13 15.55
CA TRP A 90 -2.77 -0.96 14.69
C TRP A 90 -3.69 -2.17 14.85
N ILE A 91 -4.13 -2.70 13.71
CA ILE A 91 -4.89 -3.94 13.58
C ILE A 91 -4.20 -4.90 12.61
N SER A 92 -4.38 -6.19 12.82
CA SER A 92 -3.90 -7.22 11.90
C SER A 92 -4.78 -7.33 10.66
N PHE A 93 -4.26 -7.98 9.61
CA PHE A 93 -5.05 -8.27 8.41
C PHE A 93 -6.36 -9.03 8.71
N LYS A 94 -6.37 -9.91 9.72
CA LYS A 94 -7.56 -10.69 10.11
C LYS A 94 -8.71 -9.83 10.62
N GLU A 95 -8.40 -8.67 11.15
CA GLU A 95 -9.37 -7.74 11.74
C GLU A 95 -9.97 -6.78 10.71
N LEU A 96 -9.41 -6.72 9.50
CA LEU A 96 -10.05 -6.04 8.38
C LEU A 96 -11.33 -6.79 7.96
N PRO A 97 -12.36 -6.09 7.44
CA PRO A 97 -13.58 -6.73 6.97
C PRO A 97 -13.29 -7.86 5.96
N GLY A 98 -13.71 -9.09 6.27
CA GLY A 98 -13.44 -10.28 5.43
C GLY A 98 -11.99 -10.81 5.46
N GLY A 99 -11.09 -10.17 6.20
CA GLY A 99 -9.67 -10.53 6.26
C GLY A 99 -9.40 -11.86 6.95
N ASN A 100 -10.26 -12.27 7.88
CA ASN A 100 -10.17 -13.57 8.55
C ASN A 100 -10.23 -14.75 7.57
N ILE A 101 -11.02 -14.66 6.50
CA ILE A 101 -11.17 -15.71 5.47
C ILE A 101 -9.95 -15.73 4.53
N TYR A 102 -9.28 -14.60 4.34
CA TYR A 102 -8.15 -14.46 3.40
C TYR A 102 -6.76 -14.43 4.06
N ASN A 103 -6.68 -14.65 5.37
CA ASN A 103 -5.43 -14.55 6.11
C ASN A 103 -4.34 -15.54 5.65
N GLY A 104 -4.73 -16.78 5.32
CA GLY A 104 -3.79 -17.79 4.81
C GLY A 104 -3.10 -17.34 3.52
N PRO A 105 -3.87 -17.01 2.47
CA PRO A 105 -3.34 -16.42 1.24
C PRO A 105 -2.52 -15.15 1.46
N PHE A 106 -2.95 -14.25 2.36
CA PHE A 106 -2.19 -13.05 2.71
C PHE A 106 -0.82 -13.38 3.29
N THR A 107 -0.77 -14.29 4.27
CA THR A 107 0.49 -14.72 4.92
C THR A 107 1.49 -15.24 3.89
N GLN A 108 1.04 -16.08 2.96
CA GLN A 108 1.89 -16.64 1.90
C GLN A 108 2.44 -15.59 0.92
N ARG A 109 1.68 -14.51 0.67
CA ARG A 109 2.03 -13.50 -0.34
C ARG A 109 2.80 -12.31 0.20
N ALA A 110 2.59 -11.97 1.47
CA ALA A 110 3.15 -10.77 2.07
C ALA A 110 4.15 -11.10 3.17
N ILE A 111 3.74 -11.88 4.17
CA ILE A 111 4.55 -12.13 5.36
C ILE A 111 5.76 -13.03 5.04
N TYR A 112 5.55 -14.19 4.42
CA TYR A 112 6.67 -15.10 4.14
C TYR A 112 7.71 -14.57 3.15
N PRO A 113 7.33 -13.88 2.05
CA PRO A 113 8.31 -13.22 1.20
C PRO A 113 9.10 -12.15 1.95
N PHE A 114 8.44 -11.36 2.79
CA PHE A 114 9.11 -10.37 3.63
C PHE A 114 10.13 -11.00 4.59
N ILE A 115 9.75 -12.05 5.32
CA ILE A 115 10.69 -12.78 6.21
C ILE A 115 11.84 -13.40 5.41
N ARG A 116 11.55 -13.98 4.24
CA ARG A 116 12.60 -14.57 3.39
C ARG A 116 13.63 -13.53 2.97
N PHE A 117 13.20 -12.30 2.69
CA PHE A 117 14.12 -11.23 2.34
C PHE A 117 14.82 -10.68 3.57
N PHE A 118 14.11 -10.34 4.63
CA PHE A 118 14.66 -9.48 5.70
C PHE A 118 14.87 -10.16 7.04
N GLY A 119 14.50 -11.44 7.18
CA GLY A 119 14.52 -12.19 8.43
C GLY A 119 15.86 -12.17 9.17
N THR A 120 16.97 -12.01 8.46
CA THR A 120 18.32 -11.91 9.02
C THR A 120 19.03 -10.61 8.65
N ARG A 121 18.30 -9.66 8.03
CA ARG A 121 18.85 -8.43 7.42
C ARG A 121 18.02 -7.19 7.84
N PRO A 122 17.91 -6.89 9.15
CA PRO A 122 17.06 -5.82 9.66
C PRO A 122 17.49 -4.42 9.21
N GLU A 123 18.80 -4.17 9.07
CA GLU A 123 19.30 -2.87 8.59
C GLU A 123 19.03 -2.64 7.09
N GLU A 124 19.08 -3.70 6.28
CA GLU A 124 18.67 -3.62 4.88
C GLU A 124 17.16 -3.33 4.76
N PHE A 125 16.34 -3.89 5.64
CA PHE A 125 14.92 -3.57 5.73
C PHE A 125 14.70 -2.11 6.11
N ARG A 126 15.36 -1.63 7.18
CA ARG A 126 15.27 -0.22 7.61
C ARG A 126 15.64 0.72 6.46
N PHE A 127 16.79 0.50 5.84
CA PHE A 127 17.27 1.31 4.71
C PHE A 127 16.26 1.31 3.56
N ALA A 128 15.78 0.13 3.15
CA ALA A 128 14.81 0.02 2.07
C ALA A 128 13.49 0.73 2.38
N ALA A 129 12.99 0.60 3.61
CA ALA A 129 11.77 1.26 4.05
C ALA A 129 11.94 2.79 4.07
N GLU A 130 13.07 3.31 4.56
CA GLU A 130 13.40 4.75 4.54
C GLU A 130 13.42 5.30 3.11
N LYS A 131 13.92 4.54 2.13
CA LYS A 131 13.88 4.92 0.70
C LYS A 131 12.47 5.03 0.13
N LEU A 132 11.51 4.32 0.71
CA LEU A 132 10.08 4.44 0.38
C LEU A 132 9.36 5.52 1.20
N GLY A 133 10.10 6.37 1.93
CA GLY A 133 9.55 7.39 2.82
C GLY A 133 9.05 6.82 4.15
N GLY A 134 9.41 5.58 4.46
CA GLY A 134 9.07 4.95 5.73
C GLY A 134 9.85 5.53 6.90
N MET A 135 9.27 5.36 8.09
CA MET A 135 9.85 5.82 9.35
C MET A 135 9.83 4.70 10.39
N ARG A 136 10.65 4.82 11.43
CA ARG A 136 10.71 3.80 12.49
C ARG A 136 9.39 3.71 13.23
N GLY A 137 8.85 2.50 13.34
CA GLY A 137 7.67 2.18 14.15
C GLY A 137 8.05 1.65 15.54
N GLN A 138 7.08 1.01 16.20
CA GLN A 138 7.26 0.37 17.50
C GLN A 138 7.04 -1.14 17.42
N GLY A 139 7.75 -1.87 18.27
CA GLY A 139 7.66 -3.33 18.40
C GLY A 139 8.74 -4.08 17.61
N GLY A 140 8.96 -5.34 18.01
CA GLY A 140 9.97 -6.21 17.41
C GLY A 140 11.41 -5.71 17.57
N ASP A 141 12.32 -6.39 16.89
CA ASP A 141 13.71 -5.98 16.77
C ASP A 141 13.87 -4.85 15.74
N MET A 142 13.03 -4.87 14.68
CA MET A 142 12.95 -3.80 13.69
C MET A 142 11.48 -3.57 13.28
N SER A 143 11.02 -2.32 13.34
CA SER A 143 9.69 -1.93 12.88
C SER A 143 9.77 -0.68 12.01
N MET A 144 9.11 -0.73 10.85
CA MET A 144 9.02 0.39 9.91
C MET A 144 7.57 0.61 9.47
N ILE A 145 7.12 1.85 9.58
CA ILE A 145 5.83 2.32 9.06
C ILE A 145 6.08 2.88 7.66
N ILE A 146 5.42 2.29 6.66
CA ILE A 146 5.54 2.68 5.25
C ILE A 146 4.27 3.46 4.87
N PRO A 147 4.37 4.74 4.47
CA PRO A 147 3.23 5.50 3.97
C PRO A 147 2.92 5.09 2.53
N VAL A 148 1.88 4.27 2.34
CA VAL A 148 1.49 3.75 1.03
C VAL A 148 0.74 4.78 0.23
N PHE A 149 -0.30 5.34 0.83
CA PHE A 149 -1.09 6.47 0.35
C PHE A 149 -1.09 7.55 1.45
N PRO A 150 -1.54 8.79 1.18
CA PRO A 150 -1.58 9.84 2.20
C PRO A 150 -2.20 9.41 3.53
N ASN A 151 -3.28 8.62 3.50
CA ASN A 151 -4.00 8.17 4.68
C ASN A 151 -3.94 6.64 4.91
N ILE A 152 -2.95 5.96 4.32
CA ILE A 152 -2.73 4.52 4.53
C ILE A 152 -1.28 4.28 4.96
N PRO A 153 -0.99 4.33 6.27
CA PRO A 153 0.25 3.81 6.81
C PRO A 153 0.14 2.28 7.04
N ILE A 154 1.19 1.54 6.70
CA ILE A 154 1.31 0.10 6.99
C ILE A 154 2.56 -0.14 7.83
N ASN A 155 2.40 -0.75 9.00
CA ASN A 155 3.52 -1.07 9.89
C ASN A 155 3.99 -2.50 9.68
N TYR A 156 5.26 -2.66 9.29
CA TYR A 156 5.95 -3.93 9.23
C TYR A 156 6.78 -4.10 10.50
N ILE A 157 6.60 -5.21 11.21
CA ILE A 157 7.36 -5.56 12.41
C ILE A 157 8.10 -6.86 12.16
N LEU A 158 9.40 -6.87 12.45
CA LEU A 158 10.30 -8.00 12.31
C LEU A 158 10.86 -8.39 13.68
N TRP A 159 10.78 -9.68 14.00
CA TRP A 159 11.48 -10.31 15.11
C TRP A 159 12.56 -11.23 14.53
N LEU A 160 13.80 -11.03 14.94
CA LEU A 160 14.93 -11.85 14.52
C LEU A 160 14.87 -13.21 15.20
N GLY A 161 15.12 -14.25 14.44
CA GLY A 161 15.28 -15.59 14.97
C GLY A 161 16.56 -15.74 15.77
N ASN A 162 16.60 -16.81 16.55
CA ASN A 162 17.77 -17.29 17.27
C ASN A 162 17.98 -18.78 16.95
N GLU A 163 18.81 -19.47 17.74
CA GLU A 163 19.11 -20.89 17.55
C GLU A 163 17.88 -21.80 17.73
N GLU A 164 16.88 -21.35 18.50
CA GLU A 164 15.70 -22.15 18.86
C GLU A 164 14.47 -21.80 18.02
N PHE A 165 14.35 -20.55 17.56
CA PHE A 165 13.17 -20.03 16.87
C PHE A 165 13.53 -19.28 15.58
N PRO A 166 12.84 -19.53 14.46
CA PRO A 166 13.07 -18.78 13.22
C PRO A 166 12.57 -17.33 13.34
N SER A 167 13.09 -16.45 12.48
CA SER A 167 12.59 -15.08 12.37
C SER A 167 11.11 -15.05 12.02
N SER A 168 10.38 -14.09 12.57
CA SER A 168 8.95 -13.91 12.35
C SER A 168 8.63 -12.45 12.04
N ALA A 169 7.46 -12.20 11.46
CA ALA A 169 7.05 -10.85 11.11
C ALA A 169 5.52 -10.68 11.19
N ALA A 170 5.10 -9.43 11.38
CA ALA A 170 3.72 -9.00 11.32
C ALA A 170 3.59 -7.79 10.40
N ILE A 171 2.46 -7.69 9.72
CA ILE A 171 2.07 -6.54 8.91
C ILE A 171 0.76 -6.03 9.48
N LEU A 172 0.78 -4.80 9.96
CA LEU A 172 -0.34 -4.15 10.64
C LEU A 172 -0.81 -2.93 9.85
N PHE A 173 -2.09 -2.63 10.01
CA PHE A 173 -2.79 -1.55 9.32
C PHE A 173 -3.38 -0.61 10.36
N ASP A 174 -3.55 0.67 10.04
CA ASP A 174 -4.35 1.54 10.89
C ASP A 174 -5.81 1.07 10.88
N ALA A 175 -6.52 1.19 12.00
CA ALA A 175 -7.92 0.80 12.10
C ALA A 175 -8.86 1.61 11.18
N SER A 176 -8.40 2.71 10.58
CA SER A 176 -9.12 3.44 9.53
C SER A 176 -9.02 2.78 8.15
N ALA A 177 -8.17 1.77 7.95
CA ALA A 177 -7.85 1.19 6.64
C ALA A 177 -9.08 0.79 5.79
N ALA A 178 -10.12 0.23 6.41
CA ALA A 178 -11.34 -0.20 5.71
C ALA A 178 -12.15 0.96 5.10
N TYR A 179 -11.88 2.21 5.53
CA TYR A 179 -12.50 3.42 5.02
C TYR A 179 -11.80 4.01 3.79
N TYR A 180 -10.73 3.36 3.32
CA TYR A 180 -9.91 3.83 2.20
C TYR A 180 -9.77 2.81 1.08
N LEU A 181 -9.70 1.51 1.39
CA LEU A 181 -9.58 0.45 0.40
C LEU A 181 -10.28 -0.83 0.87
N PRO A 182 -10.76 -1.67 -0.06
CA PRO A 182 -11.20 -3.02 0.26
C PRO A 182 -10.02 -3.89 0.73
N THR A 183 -10.32 -4.90 1.56
CA THR A 183 -9.32 -5.78 2.19
C THR A 183 -8.43 -6.51 1.19
N GLU A 184 -8.97 -6.86 0.02
CA GLU A 184 -8.24 -7.54 -1.05
C GLU A 184 -7.12 -6.69 -1.64
N ASP A 185 -7.33 -5.37 -1.74
CA ASP A 185 -6.33 -4.44 -2.27
C ASP A 185 -5.12 -4.34 -1.33
N TYR A 186 -5.34 -4.42 -0.01
CA TYR A 186 -4.25 -4.47 0.97
C TYR A 186 -3.34 -5.70 0.78
N ALA A 187 -3.89 -6.85 0.39
CA ALA A 187 -3.09 -8.03 0.09
C ALA A 187 -2.21 -7.82 -1.16
N VAL A 188 -2.73 -7.12 -2.18
CA VAL A 188 -1.98 -6.74 -3.39
C VAL A 188 -0.89 -5.73 -3.06
N ILE A 189 -1.24 -4.66 -2.32
CA ILE A 189 -0.35 -3.61 -1.86
C ILE A 189 0.83 -4.20 -1.09
N CYS A 190 0.59 -5.09 -0.12
CA CYS A 190 1.68 -5.68 0.67
C CYS A 190 2.63 -6.54 -0.18
N GLY A 191 2.12 -7.16 -1.25
CA GLY A 191 2.94 -7.84 -2.25
C GLY A 191 3.80 -6.90 -3.09
N ILE A 192 3.27 -5.72 -3.45
CA ILE A 192 4.03 -4.65 -4.14
C ILE A 192 5.10 -4.09 -3.21
N ILE A 193 4.76 -3.75 -1.96
CA ILE A 193 5.70 -3.25 -0.95
C ILE A 193 6.87 -4.22 -0.78
N SER A 194 6.59 -5.52 -0.63
CA SER A 194 7.65 -6.53 -0.44
C SER A 194 8.64 -6.57 -1.60
N LYS A 195 8.15 -6.39 -2.85
CA LYS A 195 9.00 -6.32 -4.04
C LYS A 195 9.82 -5.03 -4.08
N GLU A 196 9.19 -3.90 -3.80
CA GLU A 196 9.87 -2.60 -3.79
C GLU A 196 10.92 -2.52 -2.68
N LEU A 197 10.62 -3.01 -1.47
CA LEU A 197 11.60 -3.12 -0.39
C LEU A 197 12.82 -3.95 -0.83
N ASN A 198 12.60 -5.13 -1.41
CA ASN A 198 13.69 -5.99 -1.89
C ASN A 198 14.49 -5.34 -3.02
N LYS A 199 13.85 -4.52 -3.87
CA LYS A 199 14.55 -3.72 -4.89
C LYS A 199 15.43 -2.65 -4.26
N GLN A 200 14.89 -1.88 -3.31
CA GLN A 200 15.64 -0.81 -2.64
C GLN A 200 16.81 -1.36 -1.81
N SER A 201 16.65 -2.51 -1.16
CA SER A 201 17.70 -3.11 -0.34
C SER A 201 18.94 -3.52 -1.15
N GLN A 202 18.82 -3.77 -2.46
CA GLN A 202 19.97 -4.05 -3.33
C GLN A 202 20.95 -2.87 -3.44
N HIS A 203 20.52 -1.67 -3.09
CA HIS A 203 21.36 -0.48 -3.05
C HIS A 203 22.00 -0.22 -1.69
N TYR A 204 21.74 -1.08 -0.69
CA TYR A 204 22.36 -0.98 0.62
C TYR A 204 23.85 -1.29 0.52
N LYS A 205 24.69 -0.33 0.91
CA LYS A 205 26.14 -0.52 1.05
C LYS A 205 26.47 -0.57 2.53
N LYS A 206 27.09 -1.66 2.96
CA LYS A 206 27.51 -1.90 4.34
C LYS A 206 28.70 -1.03 4.71
#